data_AF-A0A2E7JLB9-F1
#
_entry.id   AF-A0A2E7JLB9-F1
#
_cell.length_a   1.000
_cell.length_b   1.000
_cell.length_c   1.000
_cell.angle_alpha   90.00
_cell.angle_beta   90.00
_cell.angle_gamma   90.00
#
_symmetry.space_group_name_H-M   'P 1'
#
loop_
_entity.id
_entity.type
_entity.pdbx_description
1 polymer ?
#
loop_
_entity_poly.entity_id
_entity_poly.type
_entity_poly.pdbx_seq_one_letter_code
_entity_poly.pdbx_strand_id
1 'polypeptide(L)'
;MRILSVALVLAAGSVFAGVRVGEVEYLGWKNAVEIDNGDIRVVVVPQIGRIMHYGFVGGENILWSDSQHHGKVLPGGKPNLDEEGQFAWTNFGGDKVWPNQQSEFARINGHSWPPDHAFDGGVHEAELLNDGVRITSPVSSYNGARSVREIRVLASGSRVEINQRIEKVASAADASLEPLRYTIWNVTQIRPPEQTFYPLNPHSHFDLRYHPFDFAAAAAMRNFTINQGRYWHICPRSGGGAENRG
;
A
#
# COMPACT_ATOMS: atom_id res chain seq x y z
N MET A 1 17.07 -15.39 46.68
CA MET A 1 16.77 -16.03 45.38
C MET A 1 15.41 -15.50 44.92
N ARG A 2 15.40 -14.46 44.07
CA ARG A 2 14.17 -13.81 43.57
C ARG A 2 13.85 -14.40 42.20
N ILE A 3 12.75 -15.14 42.10
CA ILE A 3 12.28 -15.71 40.85
C ILE A 3 11.54 -14.59 40.10
N LEU A 4 12.13 -14.07 39.04
CA LEU A 4 11.42 -13.21 38.09
C LEU A 4 10.43 -14.07 37.30
N SER A 5 9.14 -13.79 37.47
CA SER A 5 8.10 -14.35 36.61
C SER A 5 8.07 -13.55 35.31
N VAL A 6 8.36 -14.21 34.19
CA VAL A 6 8.18 -13.65 32.85
C VAL A 6 6.71 -13.87 32.47
N ALA A 7 5.93 -12.80 32.43
CA ALA A 7 4.57 -12.83 31.91
C ALA A 7 4.65 -12.79 30.37
N LEU A 8 4.30 -13.90 29.73
CA LEU A 8 4.10 -13.97 28.28
C LEU A 8 2.73 -13.33 27.97
N VAL A 9 2.74 -12.13 27.40
CA VAL A 9 1.53 -11.46 26.91
C VAL A 9 1.18 -12.06 25.55
N LEU A 10 0.23 -12.99 25.51
CA LEU A 10 -0.39 -13.48 24.29
C LEU A 10 -1.44 -12.46 23.84
N ALA A 11 -1.13 -11.69 22.79
CA ALA A 11 -2.12 -10.87 22.10
C ALA A 11 -3.14 -11.82 21.43
N ALA A 12 -4.41 -11.71 21.80
CA ALA A 12 -5.50 -12.52 21.26
C ALA A 12 -5.84 -12.05 19.84
N GLY A 13 -5.26 -12.71 18.83
CA GLY A 13 -5.69 -12.55 17.43
C GLY A 13 -7.04 -13.22 17.22
N SER A 14 -7.96 -12.52 16.55
CA SER A 14 -9.22 -13.13 16.10
C SER A 14 -8.93 -14.01 14.88
N VAL A 15 -9.27 -15.29 14.96
CA VAL A 15 -9.15 -16.23 13.82
C VAL A 15 -10.51 -16.31 13.16
N PHE A 16 -10.64 -15.72 11.98
CA PHE A 16 -11.82 -15.86 11.15
C PHE A 16 -11.40 -16.59 9.88
N ALA A 17 -12.03 -17.74 9.60
CA ALA A 17 -11.83 -18.53 8.38
C ALA A 17 -10.37 -18.57 7.86
N GLY A 18 -9.42 -19.11 8.64
CA GLY A 18 -8.03 -19.30 8.19
C GLY A 18 -7.15 -18.05 8.17
N VAL A 19 -7.71 -16.85 8.38
CA VAL A 19 -6.95 -15.59 8.47
C VAL A 19 -6.60 -15.31 9.93
N ARG A 20 -5.34 -14.98 10.18
CA ARG A 20 -4.81 -14.45 11.45
C ARG A 20 -4.53 -12.97 11.27
N VAL A 21 -5.07 -12.16 12.18
CA VAL A 21 -4.82 -10.73 12.26
C VAL A 21 -4.23 -10.41 13.62
N GLY A 22 -3.12 -9.68 13.67
CA GLY A 22 -2.49 -9.31 14.93
C GLY A 22 -1.46 -8.19 14.80
N GLU A 23 -1.16 -7.56 15.92
CA GLU A 23 -0.09 -6.57 15.98
C GLU A 23 1.30 -7.23 16.02
N VAL A 24 2.26 -6.62 15.34
CA VAL A 24 3.64 -7.08 15.23
C VAL A 24 4.59 -5.88 15.22
N GLU A 25 5.85 -6.11 15.61
CA GLU A 25 6.94 -5.20 15.26
C GLU A 25 7.44 -5.53 13.85
N TYR A 26 7.38 -4.56 12.95
CA TYR A 26 7.81 -4.73 11.56
C TYR A 26 8.89 -3.72 11.21
N LEU A 27 10.11 -4.19 10.95
CA LEU A 27 11.24 -3.35 10.53
C LEU A 27 11.43 -2.12 11.42
N GLY A 28 11.29 -2.29 12.74
CA GLY A 28 11.41 -1.24 13.75
C GLY A 28 10.14 -0.40 13.98
N TRP A 29 9.10 -0.51 13.15
CA TRP A 29 7.79 0.06 13.46
C TRP A 29 7.03 -0.85 14.42
N LYS A 30 6.65 -0.30 15.58
CA LYS A 30 5.82 -0.98 16.56
C LYS A 30 4.36 -0.90 16.15
N ASN A 31 3.55 -1.85 16.64
CA ASN A 31 2.10 -1.90 16.42
C ASN A 31 1.74 -1.85 14.92
N ALA A 32 2.59 -2.42 14.06
CA ALA A 32 2.18 -2.75 12.70
C ALA A 32 1.15 -3.88 12.77
N VAL A 33 0.29 -4.00 11.77
CA VAL A 33 -0.73 -5.05 11.72
C VAL A 33 -0.35 -6.06 10.66
N GLU A 34 -0.13 -7.29 11.08
CA GLU A 34 0.08 -8.43 10.21
C GLU A 34 -1.25 -9.15 9.95
N ILE A 35 -1.46 -9.51 8.67
CA ILE A 35 -2.57 -10.32 8.20
C ILE A 35 -1.98 -11.50 7.44
N ASP A 36 -2.30 -12.73 7.87
CA ASP A 36 -1.74 -13.97 7.33
C ASP A 36 -2.85 -15.01 7.16
N ASN A 37 -2.98 -15.60 5.97
CA ASN A 37 -3.95 -16.68 5.69
C ASN A 37 -3.30 -18.05 5.44
N GLY A 38 -2.01 -18.20 5.76
CA GLY A 38 -1.19 -19.37 5.45
C GLY A 38 -0.53 -19.36 4.07
N ASP A 39 -1.11 -18.66 3.08
CA ASP A 39 -0.56 -18.56 1.73
C ASP A 39 0.23 -17.27 1.53
N ILE A 40 -0.30 -16.14 1.99
CA ILE A 40 0.32 -14.83 1.92
C ILE A 40 0.46 -14.16 3.28
N ARG A 41 1.43 -13.27 3.35
CA ARG A 41 1.68 -12.35 4.45
C ARG A 41 1.47 -10.92 3.96
N VAL A 42 0.69 -10.16 4.71
CA VAL A 42 0.47 -8.72 4.50
C VAL A 42 0.81 -7.98 5.77
N VAL A 43 1.56 -6.88 5.68
CA VAL A 43 1.83 -6.02 6.84
C VAL A 43 1.44 -4.59 6.52
N VAL A 44 0.54 -4.06 7.34
CA VAL A 44 0.08 -2.66 7.32
C VAL A 44 0.78 -1.92 8.44
N VAL A 45 1.31 -0.74 8.16
CA VAL A 45 1.98 0.11 9.16
C VAL A 45 1.17 1.39 9.34
N PRO A 46 0.23 1.44 10.31
CA PRO A 46 -0.59 2.61 10.56
C PRO A 46 0.23 3.85 10.90
N GLN A 47 1.38 3.69 11.57
CA GLN A 47 2.29 4.79 11.93
C GLN A 47 2.77 5.65 10.74
N ILE A 48 2.68 5.13 9.51
CA ILE A 48 3.01 5.84 8.26
C ILE A 48 1.94 5.64 7.16
N GLY A 49 0.75 5.15 7.54
CA GLY A 49 -0.45 5.11 6.72
C GLY A 49 -0.45 4.22 5.48
N ARG A 50 0.26 3.08 5.50
CA ARG A 50 0.48 2.28 4.27
C ARG A 50 0.65 0.78 4.49
N ILE A 51 0.46 0.00 3.43
CA ILE A 51 0.87 -1.41 3.38
C ILE A 51 2.37 -1.45 3.06
N MET A 52 3.15 -2.12 3.89
CA MET A 52 4.61 -2.21 3.76
C MET A 52 5.11 -3.60 3.40
N HIS A 53 4.26 -4.62 3.51
CA HIS A 53 4.59 -5.97 3.08
C HIS A 53 3.44 -6.61 2.32
N TYR A 54 3.78 -7.25 1.21
CA TYR A 54 2.92 -8.22 0.54
C TYR A 54 3.82 -9.28 -0.12
N GLY A 55 3.59 -10.55 0.20
CA GLY A 55 4.35 -11.67 -0.35
C GLY A 55 3.77 -13.01 0.09
N PHE A 56 4.21 -14.10 -0.52
CA PHE A 56 3.89 -15.44 -0.04
C PHE A 56 4.52 -15.67 1.34
N VAL A 57 3.89 -16.51 2.17
CA VAL A 57 4.50 -16.92 3.45
C VAL A 57 5.85 -17.58 3.16
N GLY A 58 6.91 -17.10 3.81
CA GLY A 58 8.30 -17.53 3.58
C GLY A 58 8.96 -16.97 2.31
N GLY A 59 8.22 -16.23 1.48
CA GLY A 59 8.72 -15.56 0.28
C GLY A 59 9.24 -14.14 0.53
N GLU A 60 9.68 -13.50 -0.56
CA GLU A 60 10.14 -12.11 -0.51
C GLU A 60 8.98 -11.11 -0.46
N ASN A 61 9.26 -9.92 0.09
CA ASN A 61 8.37 -8.78 -0.02
C ASN A 61 8.39 -8.21 -1.44
N ILE A 62 7.24 -8.17 -2.12
CA ILE A 62 7.11 -7.58 -3.45
C ILE A 62 7.12 -6.05 -3.39
N LEU A 63 6.65 -5.47 -2.28
CA LEU A 63 6.67 -4.02 -2.10
C LEU A 63 8.09 -3.53 -1.87
N TRP A 64 8.43 -2.42 -2.53
CA TRP A 64 9.66 -1.69 -2.24
C TRP A 64 9.47 -0.85 -0.98
N SER A 65 10.48 -0.81 -0.13
CA SER A 65 10.53 0.04 1.05
C SER A 65 11.94 0.56 1.23
N ASP A 66 12.09 1.82 1.60
CA ASP A 66 13.40 2.39 1.87
C ASP A 66 13.92 1.96 3.25
N SER A 67 15.03 1.22 3.27
CA SER A 67 15.66 0.73 4.50
C SER A 67 16.19 1.85 5.40
N GLN A 68 16.50 3.02 4.85
CA GLN A 68 16.93 4.18 5.64
C GLN A 68 15.79 4.75 6.49
N HIS A 69 14.54 4.43 6.16
CA HIS A 69 13.34 4.94 6.81
C HIS A 69 12.62 3.90 7.67
N HIS A 70 13.14 2.67 7.76
CA HIS A 70 12.61 1.62 8.63
C HIS A 70 12.58 2.06 10.10
N GLY A 71 11.42 1.89 10.74
CA GLY A 71 11.17 2.30 12.13
C GLY A 71 11.03 3.81 12.35
N LYS A 72 11.18 4.65 11.31
CA LYS A 72 11.05 6.10 11.42
C LYS A 72 9.63 6.55 11.11
N VAL A 73 9.21 7.65 11.72
CA VAL A 73 7.93 8.32 11.45
C VAL A 73 8.18 9.79 11.14
N LEU A 74 7.20 10.45 10.52
CA LEU A 74 7.26 11.89 10.33
C LEU A 74 7.22 12.62 11.69
N PRO A 75 8.18 13.49 12.00
CA PRO A 75 8.23 14.19 13.29
C PRO A 75 7.02 15.11 13.44
N GLY A 76 6.21 14.89 14.49
CA GLY A 76 4.96 15.62 14.69
C GLY A 76 3.95 15.44 13.56
N GLY A 77 4.08 14.38 12.75
CA GLY A 77 3.24 14.12 11.59
C GLY A 77 3.50 15.05 10.40
N LYS A 78 4.56 15.86 10.41
CA LYS A 78 4.88 16.84 9.35
C LYS A 78 6.01 16.35 8.44
N PRO A 79 6.08 16.83 7.17
CA PRO A 79 7.22 16.54 6.32
C PRO A 79 8.54 16.96 6.99
N ASN A 80 9.60 16.21 6.72
CA ASN A 80 10.95 16.60 7.13
C ASN A 80 11.35 17.90 6.41
N LEU A 81 12.34 18.60 6.95
CA LEU A 81 12.96 19.75 6.31
C LEU A 81 14.38 19.39 5.87
N ASP A 82 14.81 19.92 4.72
CA ASP A 82 16.21 19.86 4.28
C ASP A 82 17.08 20.91 5.00
N GLU A 83 18.35 20.98 4.64
CA GLU A 83 19.34 21.89 5.25
C GLU A 83 18.98 23.37 5.02
N GLU A 84 18.24 23.65 3.94
CA GLU A 84 17.72 24.95 3.56
C GLU A 84 16.34 25.26 4.16
N GLY A 85 15.82 24.37 5.01
CA GLY A 85 14.52 24.52 5.67
C GLY A 85 13.31 24.33 4.74
N GLN A 86 13.50 23.77 3.55
CA GLN A 86 12.43 23.42 2.62
C GLN A 86 11.89 22.01 2.90
N PHE A 87 10.66 21.73 2.47
CA PHE A 87 10.08 20.41 2.70
C PHE A 87 10.81 19.31 1.92
N ALA A 88 11.33 18.33 2.66
CA ALA A 88 11.96 17.13 2.14
C ALA A 88 10.99 15.94 2.18
N TRP A 89 10.88 15.24 1.04
CA TRP A 89 10.02 14.06 0.96
C TRP A 89 10.66 12.84 1.60
N THR A 90 9.91 12.21 2.50
CA THR A 90 10.30 10.95 3.14
C THR A 90 9.61 9.80 2.43
N ASN A 91 10.27 9.22 1.42
CA ASN A 91 9.67 8.13 0.66
C ASN A 91 9.84 6.78 1.39
N PHE A 92 8.86 6.42 2.21
CA PHE A 92 8.89 5.10 2.87
C PHE A 92 8.72 3.90 1.91
N GLY A 93 8.15 4.09 0.72
CA GLY A 93 7.75 3.00 -0.19
C GLY A 93 6.34 2.45 0.04
N GLY A 94 6.09 1.19 -0.29
CA GLY A 94 4.83 0.50 0.00
C GLY A 94 3.63 0.96 -0.84
N ASP A 95 2.44 0.68 -0.30
CA ASP A 95 1.14 0.96 -0.93
C ASP A 95 0.34 2.00 -0.15
N LYS A 96 0.01 3.11 -0.82
CA LYS A 96 -0.65 4.29 -0.24
C LYS A 96 -1.73 4.82 -1.16
N VAL A 97 -2.49 5.81 -0.69
CA VAL A 97 -3.51 6.49 -1.47
C VAL A 97 -3.29 7.99 -1.40
N TRP A 98 -3.40 8.68 -2.53
CA TRP A 98 -3.43 10.14 -2.58
C TRP A 98 -4.85 10.63 -2.90
N PRO A 99 -5.26 11.78 -2.32
CA PRO A 99 -6.62 12.30 -2.43
C PRO A 99 -6.86 13.12 -3.71
N ASN A 100 -5.80 13.54 -4.40
CA ASN A 100 -5.85 14.41 -5.57
C ASN A 100 -4.78 13.98 -6.60
N GLN A 101 -4.94 14.44 -7.84
CA GLN A 101 -3.93 14.28 -8.89
C GLN A 101 -2.70 15.13 -8.56
N GLN A 102 -1.50 14.64 -8.87
CA GLN A 102 -0.26 15.34 -8.50
C GLN A 102 -0.14 16.74 -9.12
N SER A 103 -0.71 16.96 -10.31
CA SER A 103 -0.76 18.28 -10.96
C SER A 103 -1.49 19.35 -10.13
N GLU A 104 -2.37 18.94 -9.21
CA GLU A 104 -3.15 19.83 -8.36
C GLU A 104 -2.45 20.16 -7.04
N PHE A 105 -1.34 19.50 -6.69
CA PHE A 105 -0.70 19.66 -5.37
C PHE A 105 -0.27 21.09 -5.10
N ALA A 106 0.35 21.76 -6.07
CA ALA A 106 0.76 23.16 -5.90
C ALA A 106 -0.42 24.08 -5.57
N ARG A 107 -1.56 23.85 -6.23
CA ARG A 107 -2.79 24.63 -6.03
C ARG A 107 -3.45 24.34 -4.67
N ILE A 108 -3.42 23.09 -4.22
CA ILE A 108 -4.14 22.65 -3.00
C ILE A 108 -3.28 22.78 -1.74
N ASN A 109 -2.02 22.35 -1.79
CA ASN A 109 -1.11 22.29 -0.65
C ASN A 109 -0.28 23.58 -0.50
N GLY A 110 -0.29 24.45 -1.52
CA GLY A 110 0.60 25.62 -1.61
C GLY A 110 2.04 25.29 -2.02
N HIS A 111 2.33 24.02 -2.32
CA HIS A 111 3.63 23.53 -2.81
C HIS A 111 3.42 22.29 -3.70
N SER A 112 4.29 22.10 -4.69
CA SER A 112 4.19 20.96 -5.62
C SER A 112 4.72 19.65 -5.04
N TRP A 113 5.56 19.72 -4.00
CA TRP A 113 6.19 18.57 -3.37
C TRP A 113 6.69 18.92 -1.95
N PRO A 114 6.62 18.00 -0.97
CA PRO A 114 6.08 16.63 -0.98
C PRO A 114 4.54 16.56 -1.07
N PRO A 115 3.96 15.35 -1.19
CA PRO A 115 2.51 15.16 -1.09
C PRO A 115 1.96 15.52 0.30
N ASP A 116 0.64 15.57 0.39
CA ASP A 116 -0.08 15.77 1.65
C ASP A 116 0.27 14.67 2.68
N HIS A 117 0.91 15.08 3.78
CA HIS A 117 1.40 14.19 4.82
C HIS A 117 0.28 13.47 5.58
N ALA A 118 -0.96 13.97 5.59
CA ALA A 118 -2.08 13.22 6.16
C ALA A 118 -2.26 11.88 5.44
N PHE A 119 -2.02 11.86 4.13
CA PHE A 119 -2.16 10.69 3.26
C PHE A 119 -0.83 9.96 3.00
N ASP A 120 0.30 10.66 3.02
CA ASP A 120 1.64 10.13 2.71
C ASP A 120 2.61 10.28 3.92
N GLY A 121 2.44 9.43 4.94
CA GLY A 121 3.38 9.29 6.05
C GLY A 121 2.86 9.69 7.44
N GLY A 122 1.68 10.29 7.53
CA GLY A 122 1.01 10.57 8.79
C GLY A 122 0.54 9.30 9.51
N VAL A 123 0.39 9.39 10.84
CA VAL A 123 -0.11 8.30 11.68
C VAL A 123 -1.61 8.11 11.43
N HIS A 124 -1.99 6.93 10.96
CA HIS A 124 -3.38 6.54 10.78
C HIS A 124 -3.88 5.79 12.02
N GLU A 125 -5.15 6.02 12.36
CA GLU A 125 -5.86 5.16 13.30
C GLU A 125 -6.02 3.76 12.69
N ALA A 126 -5.99 2.72 13.51
CA ALA A 126 -6.15 1.34 13.07
C ALA A 126 -7.24 0.62 13.88
N GLU A 127 -8.12 -0.07 13.18
CA GLU A 127 -9.14 -0.95 13.74
C GLU A 127 -8.93 -2.34 13.16
N LEU A 128 -8.61 -3.31 14.02
CA LEU A 128 -8.47 -4.70 13.60
C LEU A 128 -9.83 -5.26 13.20
N LEU A 129 -9.87 -5.90 12.05
CA LEU A 129 -11.02 -6.65 11.56
C LEU A 129 -10.73 -8.15 11.72
N ASN A 130 -11.75 -8.97 11.52
CA ASN A 130 -11.65 -10.42 11.57
C ASN A 130 -10.73 -11.00 10.48
N ASP A 131 -10.66 -10.33 9.33
CA ASP A 131 -9.99 -10.77 8.10
C ASP A 131 -9.01 -9.70 7.56
N GLY A 132 -8.70 -8.69 8.36
CA GLY A 132 -7.89 -7.58 7.91
C GLY A 132 -7.78 -6.41 8.88
N VAL A 133 -7.58 -5.22 8.35
CA VAL A 133 -7.49 -3.98 9.14
C VAL A 133 -8.15 -2.83 8.40
N ARG A 134 -8.83 -1.96 9.14
CA ARG A 134 -9.25 -0.64 8.66
C ARG A 134 -8.28 0.40 9.18
N ILE A 135 -7.69 1.20 8.29
CA ILE A 135 -6.89 2.37 8.67
C ILE A 135 -7.56 3.66 8.23
N THR A 136 -7.52 4.67 9.09
CA THR A 136 -8.12 6.00 8.85
C THR A 136 -7.07 7.07 9.00
N SER A 137 -6.88 7.89 7.97
CA SER A 137 -5.93 9.00 8.02
C SER A 137 -6.42 10.12 8.93
N PRO A 138 -5.51 10.98 9.44
CA PRO A 138 -5.92 12.27 9.97
C PRO A 138 -6.62 13.09 8.88
N VAL A 139 -7.36 14.11 9.31
CA VAL A 139 -7.94 15.09 8.41
C VAL A 139 -6.81 15.97 7.87
N SER A 140 -6.71 16.06 6.55
CA SER A 140 -5.76 16.96 5.90
C SER A 140 -6.09 18.41 6.22
N SER A 141 -5.07 19.14 6.66
CA SER A 141 -5.16 20.59 6.82
C SER A 141 -5.22 21.32 5.48
N TYR A 142 -4.84 20.70 4.36
CA TYR A 142 -4.83 21.33 3.02
C TYR A 142 -6.18 21.19 2.33
N ASN A 143 -6.68 19.96 2.22
CA ASN A 143 -7.89 19.67 1.46
C ASN A 143 -9.09 19.35 2.35
N GLY A 144 -8.95 19.25 3.67
CA GLY A 144 -10.08 18.99 4.59
C GLY A 144 -10.73 17.61 4.45
N ALA A 145 -10.07 16.67 3.77
CA ALA A 145 -10.53 15.30 3.64
C ALA A 145 -9.66 14.32 4.44
N ARG A 146 -10.17 13.10 4.62
CA ARG A 146 -9.42 11.95 5.13
C ARG A 146 -9.64 10.73 4.25
N SER A 147 -8.71 9.79 4.27
CA SER A 147 -8.88 8.46 3.69
C SER A 147 -9.33 7.46 4.73
N VAL A 148 -10.17 6.52 4.31
CA VAL A 148 -10.43 5.29 5.06
C VAL A 148 -10.16 4.13 4.13
N ARG A 149 -9.34 3.18 4.59
CA ARG A 149 -8.90 2.02 3.81
C ARG A 149 -9.18 0.76 4.61
N GLU A 150 -9.98 -0.14 4.06
CA GLU A 150 -10.13 -1.50 4.58
C GLU A 150 -9.29 -2.43 3.73
N ILE A 151 -8.33 -3.10 4.37
CA ILE A 151 -7.36 -4.00 3.75
C ILE A 151 -7.67 -5.39 4.29
N ARG A 152 -8.26 -6.24 3.46
CA ARG A 152 -8.74 -7.57 3.83
C ARG A 152 -8.05 -8.64 3.02
N VAL A 153 -7.78 -9.78 3.63
CA VAL A 153 -7.18 -10.94 2.99
C VAL A 153 -8.23 -12.04 2.94
N LEU A 154 -8.37 -12.70 1.79
CA LEU A 154 -9.27 -13.84 1.69
C LEU A 154 -8.76 -15.03 2.51
N ALA A 155 -9.69 -15.90 2.92
CA ALA A 155 -9.41 -17.11 3.71
C ALA A 155 -8.30 -18.02 3.14
N SER A 156 -8.08 -17.97 1.83
CA SER A 156 -7.00 -18.69 1.14
C SER A 156 -6.60 -17.98 -0.16
N GLY A 157 -5.46 -18.39 -0.72
CA GLY A 157 -4.85 -17.83 -1.92
C GLY A 157 -4.13 -16.51 -1.66
N SER A 158 -3.84 -15.79 -2.74
CA SER A 158 -3.06 -14.55 -2.71
C SER A 158 -3.89 -13.26 -2.85
N ARG A 159 -5.22 -13.34 -2.72
CA ARG A 159 -6.08 -12.18 -2.95
C ARG A 159 -6.16 -11.28 -1.73
N VAL A 160 -5.79 -10.01 -1.94
CA VAL A 160 -6.01 -8.89 -1.02
C VAL A 160 -7.07 -7.97 -1.63
N GLU A 161 -8.05 -7.58 -0.83
CA GLU A 161 -9.08 -6.61 -1.19
C GLU A 161 -8.82 -5.31 -0.43
N ILE A 162 -8.69 -4.21 -1.19
CA ILE A 162 -8.49 -2.88 -0.63
C ILE A 162 -9.70 -2.02 -0.99
N ASN A 163 -10.61 -1.82 -0.04
CA ASN A 163 -11.71 -0.87 -0.20
C ASN A 163 -11.26 0.50 0.30
N GLN A 164 -11.36 1.52 -0.55
CA GLN A 164 -10.83 2.85 -0.27
C GLN A 164 -11.92 3.89 -0.47
N ARG A 165 -12.05 4.81 0.48
CA ARG A 165 -12.90 5.99 0.38
C ARG A 165 -12.16 7.24 0.82
N ILE A 166 -12.53 8.37 0.23
CA ILE A 166 -12.10 9.70 0.64
C ILE A 166 -13.34 10.42 1.17
N GLU A 167 -13.26 10.89 2.41
CA GLU A 167 -14.35 11.58 3.10
C GLU A 167 -13.99 13.06 3.25
N LYS A 168 -14.80 13.95 2.66
CA LYS A 168 -14.72 15.39 2.88
C LYS A 168 -15.37 15.73 4.21
N VAL A 169 -14.57 16.16 5.20
CA VAL A 169 -15.03 16.38 6.58
C VAL A 169 -14.81 17.81 7.09
N ALA A 170 -14.00 18.60 6.38
CA ALA A 170 -13.78 20.02 6.64
C ALA A 170 -13.55 20.76 5.31
N SER A 171 -13.65 22.09 5.31
CA SER A 171 -13.27 22.91 4.13
C SER A 171 -11.77 22.78 3.83
N ALA A 172 -11.39 22.99 2.57
CA ALA A 172 -9.98 23.15 2.21
C ALA A 172 -9.37 24.38 2.93
N ALA A 173 -8.05 24.40 3.11
CA ALA A 173 -7.32 25.54 3.68
C ALA A 173 -7.63 26.84 2.93
N ASP A 174 -7.65 26.76 1.60
CA ASP A 174 -8.13 27.81 0.72
C ASP A 174 -9.59 27.54 0.33
N ALA A 175 -10.50 28.31 0.94
CA ALA A 175 -11.93 28.20 0.70
C ALA A 175 -12.32 28.52 -0.75
N SER A 176 -11.48 29.23 -1.51
CA SER A 176 -11.75 29.53 -2.93
C SER A 176 -11.62 28.31 -3.84
N LEU A 177 -11.01 27.22 -3.35
CA LEU A 177 -10.88 25.96 -4.07
C LEU A 177 -12.16 25.12 -4.05
N GLU A 178 -13.17 25.51 -3.26
CA GLU A 178 -14.42 24.78 -3.14
C GLU A 178 -15.38 25.07 -4.32
N PRO A 179 -16.07 24.05 -4.88
CA PRO A 179 -16.01 22.63 -4.51
C PRO A 179 -14.72 21.95 -5.02
N LEU A 180 -14.00 21.29 -4.10
CA LEU A 180 -12.77 20.58 -4.45
C LEU A 180 -13.05 19.19 -5.04
N ARG A 181 -12.36 18.85 -6.14
CA ARG A 181 -12.42 17.51 -6.75
C ARG A 181 -11.38 16.58 -6.13
N TYR A 182 -11.83 15.39 -5.75
CA TYR A 182 -10.98 14.32 -5.24
C TYR A 182 -10.77 13.23 -6.30
N THR A 183 -9.66 12.53 -6.20
CA THR A 183 -9.36 11.33 -6.97
C THR A 183 -8.79 10.30 -6.02
N ILE A 184 -9.32 9.08 -6.04
CA ILE A 184 -8.71 7.97 -5.30
C ILE A 184 -7.56 7.44 -6.15
N TRP A 185 -6.36 7.96 -5.91
CA TRP A 185 -5.17 7.50 -6.62
C TRP A 185 -4.37 6.56 -5.74
N ASN A 186 -4.49 5.25 -5.99
CA ASN A 186 -3.68 4.26 -5.31
C ASN A 186 -2.27 4.23 -5.93
N VAL A 187 -1.25 4.33 -5.07
CA VAL A 187 0.17 4.38 -5.44
C VAL A 187 0.88 3.22 -4.75
N THR A 188 1.22 2.21 -5.54
CA THR A 188 1.97 1.02 -5.08
C THR A 188 3.40 1.08 -5.62
N GLN A 189 4.39 1.10 -4.73
CA GLN A 189 5.80 1.01 -5.10
C GLN A 189 6.28 -0.43 -4.90
N ILE A 190 6.67 -1.07 -5.99
CA ILE A 190 7.16 -2.45 -6.00
C ILE A 190 8.67 -2.48 -6.23
N ARG A 191 9.31 -3.56 -5.78
CA ARG A 191 10.68 -3.87 -6.22
C ARG A 191 10.68 -4.05 -7.74
N PRO A 192 11.74 -3.63 -8.45
CA PRO A 192 11.83 -3.81 -9.90
C PRO A 192 11.60 -5.29 -10.28
N PRO A 193 10.51 -5.62 -10.98
CA PRO A 193 10.25 -6.99 -11.39
C PRO A 193 11.03 -7.31 -12.67
N GLU A 194 11.32 -8.60 -12.90
CA GLU A 194 11.84 -9.06 -14.18
C GLU A 194 10.80 -8.92 -15.30
N GLN A 195 9.54 -9.24 -14.99
CA GLN A 195 8.40 -9.15 -15.88
C GLN A 195 7.15 -8.74 -15.10
N THR A 196 6.21 -8.08 -15.78
CA THR A 196 4.93 -7.73 -15.17
C THR A 196 3.78 -8.03 -16.09
N PHE A 197 2.77 -8.71 -15.55
CA PHE A 197 1.57 -9.10 -16.27
C PHE A 197 0.38 -8.41 -15.63
N TYR A 198 -0.32 -7.60 -16.42
CA TYR A 198 -1.50 -6.88 -15.96
C TYR A 198 -2.68 -7.17 -16.88
N PRO A 199 -3.88 -7.50 -16.34
CA PRO A 199 -5.08 -7.49 -17.13
C PRO A 199 -5.38 -6.04 -17.55
N LEU A 200 -5.36 -5.77 -18.84
CA LEU A 200 -5.68 -4.44 -19.37
C LEU A 200 -7.20 -4.28 -19.46
N ASN A 201 -7.72 -3.15 -18.94
CA ASN A 201 -9.15 -2.83 -19.05
C ASN A 201 -9.53 -2.66 -20.55
N PRO A 202 -10.42 -3.49 -21.11
CA PRO A 202 -10.83 -3.37 -22.51
C PRO A 202 -11.61 -2.08 -22.80
N HIS A 203 -12.13 -1.41 -21.76
CA HIS A 203 -12.84 -0.13 -21.84
C HIS A 203 -11.97 1.06 -21.41
N SER A 204 -10.65 0.90 -21.38
CA SER A 204 -9.74 2.01 -21.04
C SER A 204 -9.80 3.11 -22.09
N HIS A 205 -9.72 4.37 -21.64
CA HIS A 205 -9.63 5.53 -22.52
C HIS A 205 -8.21 5.81 -23.02
N PHE A 206 -7.21 5.12 -22.47
CA PHE A 206 -5.82 5.20 -22.94
C PHE A 206 -5.61 4.26 -24.13
N ASP A 207 -4.84 4.71 -25.12
CA ASP A 207 -4.55 3.93 -26.34
C ASP A 207 -3.92 2.57 -26.04
N LEU A 208 -2.93 2.54 -25.15
CA LEU A 208 -2.29 1.29 -24.69
C LEU A 208 -3.08 0.60 -23.57
N ARG A 209 -4.23 1.14 -23.19
CA ARG A 209 -5.03 0.80 -22.01
C ARG A 209 -4.35 1.06 -20.66
N TYR A 210 -3.09 1.50 -20.68
CA TYR A 210 -2.32 2.06 -19.59
C TYR A 210 -1.59 3.32 -20.09
N HIS A 211 -1.10 4.14 -19.16
CA HIS A 211 -0.26 5.30 -19.47
C HIS A 211 1.12 5.09 -18.84
N PRO A 212 2.20 4.97 -19.62
CA PRO A 212 3.55 4.92 -19.06
C PRO A 212 3.88 6.30 -18.48
N PHE A 213 4.16 6.35 -17.18
CA PHE A 213 4.64 7.56 -16.55
C PHE A 213 6.14 7.70 -16.86
N ASP A 214 6.49 8.53 -17.84
CA ASP A 214 7.88 8.70 -18.27
C ASP A 214 8.62 9.67 -17.34
N PHE A 215 9.41 9.13 -16.42
CA PHE A 215 10.65 9.78 -16.03
C PHE A 215 11.71 9.24 -16.98
N ALA A 216 12.15 10.06 -17.95
CA ALA A 216 13.08 9.67 -18.99
C ALA A 216 14.16 8.70 -18.44
N ALA A 217 14.11 7.45 -18.91
CA ALA A 217 14.99 6.32 -18.56
C ALA A 217 14.62 5.39 -17.38
N ALA A 218 13.33 5.13 -17.11
CA ALA A 218 12.97 3.91 -16.37
C ALA A 218 13.26 2.65 -17.22
N ALA A 219 14.22 1.83 -16.80
CA ALA A 219 14.63 0.57 -17.45
C ALA A 219 13.48 -0.40 -17.74
N ALA A 220 12.32 -0.23 -17.08
CA ALA A 220 11.11 -1.00 -17.33
C ALA A 220 10.54 -0.84 -18.75
N MET A 221 10.78 0.28 -19.44
CA MET A 221 10.19 0.51 -20.77
C MET A 221 10.80 -0.34 -21.90
N ARG A 222 11.98 -0.93 -21.71
CA ARG A 222 12.70 -1.58 -22.81
C ARG A 222 12.19 -2.98 -23.18
N ASN A 223 11.33 -3.61 -22.38
CA ASN A 223 10.86 -4.99 -22.60
C ASN A 223 9.35 -5.19 -22.42
N PHE A 224 8.50 -4.19 -22.71
CA PHE A 224 7.05 -4.42 -22.72
C PHE A 224 6.64 -5.19 -23.97
N THR A 225 6.29 -6.46 -23.81
CA THR A 225 5.57 -7.23 -24.84
C THR A 225 4.10 -7.27 -24.47
N ILE A 226 3.26 -6.55 -25.22
CA ILE A 226 1.80 -6.65 -25.08
C ILE A 226 1.35 -7.87 -25.87
N ASN A 227 1.15 -9.00 -25.19
CA ASN A 227 0.63 -10.21 -25.82
C ASN A 227 -0.91 -10.21 -25.69
N GLN A 228 -1.64 -9.94 -26.77
CA GLN A 228 -3.11 -10.03 -26.82
C GLN A 228 -3.59 -11.49 -26.92
N GLY A 229 -3.01 -12.39 -26.13
CA GLY A 229 -3.37 -13.79 -26.11
C GLY A 229 -4.71 -14.01 -25.41
N ARG A 230 -5.65 -14.70 -26.06
CA ARG A 230 -6.76 -15.36 -25.37
C ARG A 230 -6.15 -16.36 -24.38
N TYR A 231 -6.18 -16.05 -23.09
CA TYR A 231 -5.64 -16.93 -22.05
C TYR A 231 -6.39 -18.26 -22.07
N TRP A 232 -5.72 -19.33 -22.49
CA TRP A 232 -6.12 -20.70 -22.19
C TRP A 232 -5.67 -21.02 -20.78
N HIS A 233 -6.61 -21.32 -19.90
CA HIS A 233 -6.33 -21.93 -18.60
C HIS A 233 -5.65 -23.27 -18.81
N ILE A 234 -4.40 -23.42 -18.35
CA ILE A 234 -3.82 -24.75 -18.11
C ILE A 234 -3.83 -24.96 -16.59
N CYS A 235 -4.81 -25.75 -16.15
CA CYS A 235 -4.83 -26.37 -14.83
C CYS A 235 -3.83 -27.54 -14.84
N PRO A 236 -2.97 -27.72 -13.82
CA PRO A 236 -2.04 -28.84 -13.80
C PRO A 236 -2.80 -30.13 -13.46
N ARG A 237 -2.80 -31.11 -14.37
CA ARG A 237 -3.07 -32.49 -13.97
C ARG A 237 -1.76 -33.13 -13.53
N SER A 238 -1.73 -33.46 -12.25
CA SER A 238 -0.84 -34.45 -11.67
C SER A 238 -1.03 -35.82 -12.33
N GLY A 239 0.08 -36.50 -12.59
CA GLY A 239 0.17 -37.96 -12.54
C GLY A 239 0.09 -38.72 -13.87
N GLY A 240 1.10 -39.57 -14.07
CA GLY A 240 0.97 -40.83 -14.80
C GLY A 240 1.56 -40.82 -16.20
N GLY A 241 2.80 -41.30 -16.31
CA GLY A 241 3.43 -41.54 -17.60
C GLY A 241 2.74 -42.63 -18.43
N ALA A 242 2.98 -42.58 -19.74
CA ALA A 242 3.12 -43.76 -20.56
C ALA A 242 3.90 -43.39 -21.83
N GLU A 243 4.89 -44.23 -22.06
CA GLU A 243 5.75 -44.44 -23.20
C GLU A 243 5.04 -44.59 -24.56
N ASN A 244 5.85 -44.40 -25.61
CA ASN A 244 5.86 -45.08 -26.93
C ASN A 244 5.06 -44.54 -28.13
N ARG A 245 5.89 -44.16 -29.13
CA ARG A 245 5.92 -44.56 -30.56
C ARG A 245 4.91 -43.97 -31.54
N GLY A 246 5.49 -43.52 -32.66
CA GLY A 246 4.85 -43.14 -33.91
C GLY A 246 5.67 -42.08 -34.62
#